data_AF-A0A955BIX0-F1
#
_entry.id   AF-A0A955BIX0-F1
#
_cell.length_a   1.000
_cell.length_b   1.000
_cell.length_c   1.000
_cell.angle_alpha   90.00
_cell.angle_beta   90.00
_cell.angle_gamma   90.00
#
_symmetry.space_group_name_H-M   'P 1'
#
loop_
_entity.id
_entity.type
_entity.pdbx_description
1 polymer ?
#
loop_
_entity_poly.entity_id
_entity_poly.type
_entity_poly.pdbx_seq_one_letter_code
_entity_poly.pdbx_strand_id
1 'polypeptide(L)'
;ENEVRIVDGNAMVKNLVARADPDASPIYVGLTDTDDVLAGQAAGEPVAMILPDQGEGESGTLVVGSTVAMIRDAPRAESARRLIDYLLSAEVGRRFATPESGYRPVREAGSADGGIRALEIELPALLDQLEPSSQWTAKHFPPRG
;
A
#
# COMPACT_ATOMS: atom_id res chain seq x y z
N GLU A 1 2.61 -22.89 -14.92
CA GLU A 1 3.09 -21.62 -14.34
C GLU A 1 2.03 -20.56 -14.58
N ASN A 2 1.73 -19.69 -13.61
CA ASN A 2 0.58 -18.77 -13.67
C ASN A 2 0.86 -17.44 -14.41
N GLU A 3 1.84 -17.41 -15.33
CA GLU A 3 2.19 -16.24 -16.17
C GLU A 3 2.23 -14.87 -15.45
N VAL A 4 2.78 -14.83 -14.23
CA VAL A 4 2.84 -13.61 -13.41
C VAL A 4 3.59 -12.49 -14.14
N ARG A 5 3.06 -11.26 -14.04
CA ARG A 5 3.63 -10.06 -14.63
C ARG A 5 3.96 -9.04 -13.54
N ILE A 6 5.17 -8.48 -13.60
CA ILE A 6 5.55 -7.31 -12.83
C ILE A 6 5.37 -6.09 -13.73
N VAL A 7 4.75 -5.04 -13.21
CA VAL A 7 4.38 -3.83 -13.96
C VAL A 7 4.85 -2.57 -13.23
N ASP A 8 4.87 -1.45 -13.94
CA ASP A 8 5.52 -0.19 -13.50
C ASP A 8 4.78 0.57 -12.36
N GLY A 9 3.82 -0.06 -11.68
CA GLY A 9 3.17 0.52 -10.51
C GLY A 9 1.79 -0.06 -10.20
N ASN A 10 1.29 0.31 -9.02
CA ASN A 10 0.00 -0.10 -8.48
C ASN A 10 -1.18 0.25 -9.41
N ALA A 11 -1.25 1.48 -9.89
CA ALA A 11 -2.28 1.92 -10.84
C ALA A 11 -2.33 1.06 -12.11
N MET A 12 -1.18 0.58 -12.59
CA MET A 12 -1.12 -0.31 -13.75
C MET A 12 -1.72 -1.68 -13.44
N VAL A 13 -1.44 -2.24 -12.25
CA VAL A 13 -2.08 -3.48 -11.78
C VAL A 13 -3.60 -3.33 -11.82
N LYS A 14 -4.12 -2.26 -11.20
CA LYS A 14 -5.55 -1.96 -11.19
C LYS A 14 -6.12 -1.83 -12.60
N ASN A 15 -5.45 -1.08 -13.49
CA ASN A 15 -5.89 -0.87 -14.87
C ASN A 15 -5.94 -2.17 -15.69
N LEU A 16 -4.99 -3.08 -15.48
CA LEU A 16 -4.95 -4.37 -16.17
C LEU A 16 -6.10 -5.27 -15.72
N VAL A 17 -6.40 -5.28 -14.41
CA VAL A 17 -7.56 -6.01 -13.86
C VAL A 17 -8.87 -5.41 -14.37
N ALA A 18 -9.00 -4.08 -14.38
CA ALA A 18 -10.19 -3.40 -14.87
C ALA A 18 -10.48 -3.66 -16.36
N ARG A 19 -9.44 -3.94 -17.15
CA ARG A 19 -9.50 -4.19 -18.60
C ARG A 19 -9.33 -5.67 -18.94
N ALA A 20 -9.49 -6.56 -17.97
CA ALA A 20 -9.30 -7.98 -18.17
C ALA A 20 -10.18 -8.49 -19.32
N ASP A 21 -9.55 -9.17 -20.27
CA ASP A 21 -10.20 -9.71 -21.45
C ASP A 21 -9.63 -11.11 -21.70
N PRO A 22 -10.48 -12.16 -21.86
CA PRO A 22 -10.01 -13.54 -22.04
C PRO A 22 -9.08 -13.74 -23.24
N ASP A 23 -9.28 -12.96 -24.30
CA ASP A 23 -8.60 -13.14 -25.58
C ASP A 23 -7.41 -12.16 -25.75
N ALA A 24 -7.44 -11.01 -25.07
CA ALA A 24 -6.40 -9.98 -25.19
C ALA A 24 -5.52 -9.81 -23.94
N SER A 25 -6.12 -9.81 -22.74
CA SER A 25 -5.39 -9.54 -21.48
C SER A 25 -6.03 -10.28 -20.31
N PRO A 26 -5.74 -11.59 -20.12
CA PRO A 26 -6.38 -12.43 -19.11
C PRO A 26 -5.79 -12.21 -17.70
N ILE A 27 -5.68 -10.96 -17.25
CA ILE A 27 -5.18 -10.59 -15.91
C ILE A 27 -6.38 -10.25 -15.04
N TYR A 28 -6.89 -11.26 -14.33
CA TYR A 28 -8.11 -11.11 -13.50
C TYR A 28 -7.83 -10.74 -12.05
N VAL A 29 -6.59 -10.91 -11.59
CA VAL A 29 -6.18 -10.70 -10.19
C VAL A 29 -4.83 -10.00 -10.18
N GLY A 30 -4.67 -9.05 -9.28
CA GLY A 30 -3.42 -8.32 -9.07
C GLY A 30 -3.25 -7.89 -7.61
N LEU A 31 -2.00 -7.77 -7.18
CA LEU A 31 -1.63 -7.23 -5.87
C LEU A 31 -1.28 -5.75 -6.05
N THR A 32 -1.98 -4.87 -5.33
CA THR A 32 -1.87 -3.41 -5.41
C THR A 32 -2.22 -2.79 -4.06
N ASP A 33 -1.95 -1.49 -3.88
CA ASP A 33 -2.40 -0.72 -2.73
C ASP A 33 -3.86 -0.24 -2.85
N THR A 34 -4.38 0.25 -1.73
CA THR A 34 -5.80 0.49 -1.49
C THR A 34 -6.33 1.71 -2.26
N ASP A 35 -5.56 2.79 -2.34
CA ASP A 35 -5.98 4.05 -2.96
C ASP A 35 -6.21 3.92 -4.47
N ASP A 36 -5.37 3.17 -5.18
CA ASP A 36 -5.56 2.91 -6.62
C ASP A 36 -6.86 2.14 -6.90
N VAL A 37 -7.24 1.18 -6.04
CA VAL A 37 -8.51 0.44 -6.17
C VAL A 37 -9.70 1.35 -5.87
N LEU A 38 -9.62 2.15 -4.80
CA LEU A 38 -10.67 3.10 -4.45
C LEU A 38 -10.87 4.16 -5.53
N ALA A 39 -9.79 4.66 -6.12
CA ALA A 39 -9.84 5.58 -7.27
C ALA A 39 -10.52 4.93 -8.48
N GLY A 40 -10.20 3.66 -8.79
CA GLY A 40 -10.87 2.90 -9.84
C GLY A 40 -12.38 2.74 -9.59
N GLN A 41 -12.76 2.40 -8.36
CA GLN A 41 -14.17 2.27 -7.96
C GLN A 41 -14.92 3.60 -8.05
N ALA A 42 -14.31 4.70 -7.61
CA ALA A 42 -14.87 6.05 -7.74
C ALA A 42 -15.06 6.46 -9.21
N ALA A 43 -14.20 5.97 -10.10
CA ALA A 43 -14.31 6.16 -11.55
C ALA A 43 -15.32 5.21 -12.24
N GLY A 44 -15.93 4.27 -11.48
CA GLY A 44 -16.88 3.29 -12.01
C GLY A 44 -16.23 2.13 -12.76
N GLU A 45 -14.94 1.87 -12.55
CA GLU A 45 -14.25 0.73 -13.14
C GLU A 45 -14.70 -0.60 -12.49
N PRO A 46 -14.74 -1.72 -13.26
CA PRO A 46 -15.25 -3.00 -12.77
C PRO A 46 -14.19 -3.75 -11.93
N VAL A 47 -13.78 -3.18 -10.80
CA VAL A 47 -12.76 -3.74 -9.92
C VAL A 47 -13.29 -4.00 -8.51
N ALA A 48 -12.89 -5.14 -7.93
CA ALA A 48 -13.20 -5.51 -6.56
C ALA A 48 -11.93 -5.47 -5.71
N MET A 49 -12.06 -4.98 -4.48
CA MET A 49 -10.99 -5.02 -3.48
C MET A 49 -11.16 -6.25 -2.59
N ILE A 50 -10.08 -7.01 -2.38
CA ILE A 50 -10.03 -8.14 -1.47
C ILE A 50 -8.86 -7.91 -0.51
N LEU A 51 -9.15 -7.90 0.80
CA LEU A 51 -8.13 -7.93 1.84
C LEU A 51 -7.93 -9.40 2.26
N PRO A 52 -6.75 -10.00 2.07
CA PRO A 52 -6.50 -11.40 2.42
C PRO A 52 -6.47 -11.60 3.94
N ASP A 53 -6.70 -12.85 4.35
CA ASP A 53 -6.42 -13.34 5.70
C ASP A 53 -7.15 -12.60 6.84
N GLN A 54 -8.44 -12.27 6.65
CA GLN A 54 -9.26 -11.49 7.60
C GLN A 54 -10.08 -12.35 8.58
N GLY A 55 -10.03 -13.67 8.48
CA GLY A 55 -10.74 -14.62 9.34
C GLY A 55 -10.19 -14.71 10.78
N GLU A 56 -10.85 -15.52 11.58
CA GLU A 56 -10.38 -15.86 12.93
C GLU A 56 -9.15 -16.78 12.84
N GLY A 57 -8.03 -16.40 13.47
CA GLY A 57 -6.77 -17.15 13.45
C GLY A 57 -5.94 -17.00 12.18
N GLU A 58 -6.39 -16.23 11.20
CA GLU A 58 -5.61 -15.89 9.99
C GLU A 58 -4.59 -14.79 10.27
N SER A 59 -3.58 -14.66 9.39
CA SER A 59 -2.42 -13.81 9.61
C SER A 59 -2.70 -12.31 9.46
N GLY A 60 -3.73 -11.91 8.72
CA GLY A 60 -3.99 -10.52 8.35
C GLY A 60 -3.31 -10.08 7.05
N THR A 61 -3.70 -8.89 6.58
CA THR A 61 -3.16 -8.27 5.36
C THR A 61 -2.01 -7.32 5.71
N LEU A 62 -1.05 -7.16 4.79
CA LEU A 62 0.01 -6.17 4.93
C LEU A 62 -0.61 -4.75 5.00
N VAL A 63 -0.30 -4.03 6.08
CA VAL A 63 -0.65 -2.61 6.25
C VAL A 63 0.63 -1.79 6.15
N VAL A 64 0.70 -0.91 5.15
CA VAL A 64 1.86 -0.04 4.93
C VAL A 64 1.54 1.36 5.45
N GLY A 65 2.21 1.75 6.54
CA GLY A 65 2.08 3.08 7.12
C GLY A 65 2.97 4.11 6.43
N SER A 66 2.47 5.34 6.30
CA SER A 66 3.33 6.49 5.94
C SER A 66 4.16 6.93 7.14
N THR A 67 5.43 7.25 6.91
CA THR A 67 6.35 7.71 7.96
C THR A 67 6.93 9.08 7.67
N VAL A 68 7.19 9.87 8.71
CA VAL A 68 7.97 11.10 8.63
C VAL A 68 9.07 11.07 9.68
N ALA A 69 10.29 11.47 9.30
CA ALA A 69 11.45 11.50 10.19
C ALA A 69 12.28 12.77 9.97
N MET A 70 12.95 13.22 11.03
CA MET A 70 13.91 14.32 10.96
C MET A 70 15.30 13.76 10.69
N ILE A 71 15.99 14.32 9.69
CA ILE A 71 17.38 13.97 9.39
C ILE A 71 18.27 14.41 10.55
N ARG A 72 19.24 13.55 10.92
CA ARG A 72 20.26 13.88 11.92
C ARG A 72 21.02 15.15 11.49
N ASP A 73 21.22 16.07 12.42
CA ASP A 73 21.93 17.34 12.21
C ASP A 73 21.30 18.26 11.15
N ALA A 74 19.96 18.17 10.97
CA ALA A 74 19.25 19.04 10.04
C ALA A 74 19.53 20.55 10.33
N PRO A 75 19.89 21.34 9.31
CA PRO A 75 20.33 22.74 9.49
C PRO A 75 19.23 23.65 10.05
N ARG A 76 17.97 23.21 9.99
CA ARG A 76 16.80 23.89 10.56
C ARG A 76 15.94 22.93 11.38
N ALA A 77 16.53 22.36 12.43
CA ALA A 77 15.87 21.38 13.30
C ALA A 77 14.53 21.86 13.90
N GLU A 78 14.44 23.14 14.30
CA GLU A 78 13.19 23.69 14.82
C GLU A 78 12.08 23.73 13.77
N SER A 79 12.39 24.18 12.54
CA SER A 79 11.42 24.18 11.44
C SER A 79 11.01 22.77 11.04
N ALA A 80 11.95 21.81 11.04
CA ALA A 80 11.65 20.41 10.77
C ALA A 80 10.68 19.82 11.81
N ARG A 81 10.91 20.09 13.10
CA ARG A 81 10.00 19.68 14.18
C ARG A 81 8.61 20.29 13.99
N ARG A 82 8.52 21.60 13.70
CA ARG A 82 7.23 22.28 13.45
C ARG A 82 6.46 21.66 12.28
N LEU A 83 7.16 21.26 11.22
CA LEU A 83 6.54 20.56 10.09
C LEU A 83 6.01 19.18 10.50
N ILE A 84 6.80 18.39 11.23
CA ILE A 84 6.37 17.08 11.74
C ILE A 84 5.13 17.24 12.64
N ASP A 85 5.15 18.20 13.58
CA ASP A 85 4.03 18.47 14.47
C ASP A 85 2.76 18.87 13.69
N TYR A 86 2.91 19.66 12.63
CA TYR A 86 1.81 20.02 11.73
C TYR A 86 1.27 18.81 10.96
N LEU A 87 2.14 17.99 10.35
CA LEU A 87 1.73 16.79 9.60
C LEU A 87 1.00 15.77 10.49
N LEU A 88 1.38 15.68 11.76
CA LEU A 88 0.74 14.80 12.74
C LEU A 88 -0.49 15.44 13.40
N SER A 89 -0.85 16.68 13.07
CA SER A 89 -2.02 17.34 13.63
C SER A 89 -3.32 16.64 13.19
N ALA A 90 -4.33 16.66 14.06
CA ALA A 90 -5.64 16.10 13.73
C ALA A 90 -6.30 16.82 12.54
N GLU A 91 -5.98 18.10 12.33
CA GLU A 91 -6.44 18.85 11.15
C GLU A 91 -5.91 18.23 9.85
N VAL A 92 -4.61 17.93 9.79
CA VAL A 92 -4.00 17.28 8.64
C VAL A 92 -4.55 15.87 8.47
N GLY A 93 -4.63 15.09 9.55
CA GLY A 93 -5.22 13.75 9.53
C GLY A 93 -6.61 13.72 8.89
N ARG A 94 -7.51 14.62 9.30
CA ARG A 94 -8.86 14.74 8.71
C ARG A 94 -8.88 15.15 7.25
N ARG A 95 -7.91 15.96 6.80
CA ARG A 95 -7.80 16.34 5.38
C ARG A 95 -7.41 15.17 4.50
N PHE A 96 -6.57 14.28 5.01
CA PHE A 96 -6.14 13.09 4.28
C PHE A 96 -7.13 11.93 4.38
N ALA A 97 -7.91 11.82 5.46
CA ALA A 97 -8.88 10.75 5.68
C ALA A 97 -10.17 10.91 4.84
N THR A 98 -10.05 10.86 3.51
CA THR A 98 -11.20 10.83 2.60
C THR A 98 -11.55 9.39 2.21
N PRO A 99 -12.83 9.08 1.88
CA PRO A 99 -13.21 7.74 1.43
C PRO A 99 -12.39 7.20 0.26
N GLU A 100 -11.95 8.08 -0.64
CA GLU A 100 -11.19 7.74 -1.86
C GLU A 100 -9.71 7.50 -1.58
N SER A 101 -9.17 8.09 -0.51
CA SER A 101 -7.74 8.00 -0.17
C SER A 101 -7.34 6.67 0.46
N GLY A 102 -8.29 5.97 1.10
CA GLY A 102 -7.99 4.83 1.99
C GLY A 102 -7.12 5.19 3.20
N TYR A 103 -6.71 6.45 3.36
CA TYR A 103 -5.77 6.90 4.39
C TYR A 103 -6.43 6.91 5.76
N ARG A 104 -5.71 6.39 6.77
CA ARG A 104 -6.15 6.39 8.16
C ARG A 104 -5.14 7.06 9.08
N PRO A 105 -5.53 8.11 9.83
CA PRO A 105 -4.63 8.78 10.76
C PRO A 105 -4.22 7.87 11.92
N VAL A 106 -2.91 7.72 12.13
CA VAL A 106 -2.32 6.89 13.20
C VAL A 106 -2.81 7.26 14.61
N ARG A 107 -3.09 8.56 14.86
CA ARG A 107 -3.53 9.04 16.18
C ARG A 107 -5.00 8.77 16.49
N GLU A 108 -5.81 8.47 15.47
CA GLU A 108 -7.24 8.12 15.62
C GLU A 108 -7.46 6.61 15.46
N ALA A 109 -6.49 5.89 14.88
CA ALA A 109 -6.43 4.44 14.84
C ALA A 109 -6.06 3.84 16.21
N GLY A 110 -6.95 3.98 17.20
CA GLY A 110 -6.79 3.28 18.48
C GLY A 110 -6.92 1.77 18.30
N SER A 111 -5.84 1.01 18.51
CA SER A 111 -5.74 -0.45 18.79
C SER A 111 -6.55 -1.47 17.97
N ALA A 112 -7.32 -1.05 16.98
CA ALA A 112 -8.01 -1.88 16.02
C ALA A 112 -8.02 -1.11 14.71
N ASP A 113 -7.45 -1.69 13.65
CA ASP A 113 -7.33 -1.07 12.32
C ASP A 113 -8.70 -0.97 11.63
N GLY A 114 -9.68 -0.31 12.26
CA GLY A 114 -11.07 -0.14 11.80
C GLY A 114 -11.67 -1.42 11.20
N GLY A 115 -11.45 -2.55 11.87
CA GLY A 115 -11.95 -3.88 11.48
C GLY A 115 -11.06 -4.68 10.52
N ILE A 116 -9.95 -4.12 10.04
CA ILE A 116 -8.96 -4.86 9.25
C ILE A 116 -8.03 -5.59 10.21
N ARG A 117 -7.73 -6.86 9.93
CA ARG A 117 -6.66 -7.58 10.59
C ARG A 117 -5.35 -7.27 9.86
N ALA A 118 -4.45 -6.56 10.52
CA ALA A 118 -3.10 -6.32 10.02
C ALA A 118 -2.21 -7.55 10.21
N LEU A 119 -1.36 -7.81 9.22
CA LEU A 119 -0.27 -8.77 9.31
C LEU A 119 0.70 -8.34 10.41
N GLU A 120 0.95 -9.22 11.38
CA GLU A 120 1.98 -8.99 12.39
C GLU A 120 3.37 -9.10 11.74
N ILE A 121 4.15 -8.02 11.84
CA ILE A 121 5.46 -7.92 11.18
C ILE A 121 6.51 -7.43 12.17
N GLU A 122 7.58 -8.20 12.28
CA GLU A 122 8.81 -7.76 12.93
C GLU A 122 9.61 -6.89 11.96
N LEU A 123 9.63 -5.58 12.20
CA LEU A 123 10.29 -4.61 11.31
C LEU A 123 11.74 -4.99 10.95
N PRO A 124 12.61 -5.45 11.89
CA PRO A 124 13.95 -5.88 11.53
C PRO A 124 13.96 -7.03 10.52
N ALA A 125 13.10 -8.04 10.72
CA ALA A 125 13.01 -9.18 9.82
C ALA A 125 12.47 -8.77 8.44
N LEU A 126 11.52 -7.83 8.37
CA LEU A 126 11.07 -7.26 7.10
C LEU A 126 12.21 -6.56 6.36
N LEU A 127 12.99 -5.72 7.06
CA LEU A 127 14.11 -4.99 6.48
C LEU A 127 15.18 -5.94 5.92
N ASP A 128 15.45 -7.04 6.62
CA ASP A 128 16.40 -8.08 6.17
C ASP A 128 15.94 -8.76 4.87
N GLN A 129 14.64 -8.74 4.56
CA GLN A 129 14.08 -9.33 3.34
C GLN A 129 13.95 -8.37 2.16
N LEU A 130 14.10 -7.04 2.34
CA LEU A 130 13.90 -6.07 1.27
C LEU A 130 14.85 -6.31 0.07
N GLU A 131 16.14 -6.36 0.33
CA GLU A 131 17.15 -6.55 -0.72
C GLU A 131 17.08 -7.95 -1.35
N PRO A 132 17.02 -9.06 -0.58
CA PRO A 132 16.84 -10.39 -1.16
C PRO A 132 15.58 -10.51 -2.04
N SER A 133 14.46 -9.93 -1.61
CA SER A 133 13.20 -9.97 -2.36
C SER A 133 13.30 -9.17 -3.66
N SER A 134 13.97 -8.01 -3.63
CA SER A 134 14.22 -7.19 -4.83
C SER A 134 15.08 -7.94 -5.85
N GLN A 135 16.21 -8.51 -5.41
CA GLN A 135 17.11 -9.27 -6.27
C GLN A 135 16.43 -10.52 -6.84
N TRP A 136 15.67 -11.24 -6.01
CA TRP A 136 14.90 -12.39 -6.45
C TRP A 136 13.88 -11.99 -7.52
N THR A 137 13.15 -10.89 -7.31
CA THR A 137 12.18 -10.39 -8.30
C THR A 137 12.85 -10.03 -9.62
N ALA A 138 13.94 -9.26 -9.58
CA ALA A 138 14.68 -8.86 -10.77
C ALA A 138 15.23 -10.07 -11.57
N LYS A 139 15.63 -11.14 -10.87
CA LYS A 139 16.14 -12.37 -11.48
C LYS A 139 15.05 -13.20 -12.16
N HIS A 140 13.87 -13.30 -11.56
CA HIS A 140 12.80 -14.19 -12.03
C HIS A 140 11.76 -13.49 -12.92
N PHE A 141 11.67 -12.16 -12.82
CA PHE A 141 10.75 -11.33 -13.59
C PHE A 141 11.52 -10.16 -14.25
N PRO A 142 12.48 -10.44 -15.15
CA PRO A 142 13.18 -9.38 -15.84
C PRO A 142 12.20 -8.55 -16.69
N PRO A 143 12.47 -7.24 -16.89
CA PRO A 143 11.67 -6.41 -17.77
C PRO A 143 11.58 -7.05 -19.14
N ARG A 144 10.36 -7.20 -19.68
CA ARG A 144 10.19 -7.62 -21.07
C ARG A 144 10.49 -6.39 -21.94
N GLY A 145 11.57 -6.46 -22.70
CA GLY A 145 11.94 -5.44 -23.69
C GLY A 145 10.97 -5.35 -24.85
#